data_AF-A0A3C0NRM9-F1
#
_entry.id   AF-A0A3C0NRM9-F1
#
_cell.length_a   1.000
_cell.length_b   1.000
_cell.length_c   1.000
_cell.angle_alpha   90.00
_cell.angle_beta   90.00
_cell.angle_gamma   90.00
#
_symmetry.space_group_name_H-M   'P 1'
#
loop_
_entity.id
_entity.type
_entity.pdbx_description
1 polymer ?
#
loop_
_entity_poly.entity_id
_entity_poly.type
_entity_poly.pdbx_seq_one_letter_code
_entity_poly.pdbx_strand_id
1 'polypeptide(L)'
;HYMIAVAGGSTIRCAPYALFGSQTLSDYALVALQGRKACLLANHGMIVLGRDLKEAFALTVEVENLCEQYWRLLQTGEEHLLTEAQMREVFAQFKGYGNWEWS
;
A
#
# COMPACT_ATOMS: atom_id res chain seq x y z
N HIS A 1 4.78 7.33 -6.04
CA HIS A 1 4.80 6.74 -7.40
C HIS A 1 3.40 6.18 -7.74
N TYR A 2 2.99 6.14 -9.02
CA TYR A 2 1.63 5.71 -9.42
C TYR A 2 1.33 4.24 -9.08
N MET A 3 2.38 3.42 -8.92
CA MET A 3 2.25 2.00 -8.55
C MET A 3 1.55 1.77 -7.22
N ILE A 4 1.36 2.80 -6.38
CA ILE A 4 0.48 2.70 -5.21
C ILE A 4 -0.92 2.16 -5.54
N ALA A 5 -1.36 2.35 -6.80
CA ALA A 5 -2.59 1.77 -7.33
C ALA A 5 -2.67 0.23 -7.19
N VAL A 6 -1.55 -0.51 -7.26
CA VAL A 6 -1.54 -1.98 -7.08
C VAL A 6 -1.97 -2.40 -5.68
N ALA A 7 -1.83 -1.51 -4.68
CA ALA A 7 -2.32 -1.73 -3.33
C ALA A 7 -3.83 -1.43 -3.15
N GLY A 8 -4.55 -1.16 -4.24
CA GLY A 8 -6.01 -0.98 -4.24
C GLY A 8 -6.49 0.43 -3.87
N GLY A 9 -5.63 1.44 -3.95
CA GLY A 9 -6.00 2.84 -3.68
C GLY A 9 -4.91 3.84 -4.05
N SER A 10 -5.15 5.13 -3.79
CA SER A 10 -4.16 6.20 -3.98
C SER A 10 -3.23 6.39 -2.77
N THR A 11 -3.47 5.65 -1.69
CA THR A 11 -2.74 5.76 -0.42
C THR A 11 -2.60 4.39 0.26
N ILE A 12 -1.57 4.26 1.12
CA ILE A 12 -1.45 3.20 2.12
C ILE A 12 -1.83 3.77 3.48
N ARG A 13 -2.83 3.17 4.15
CA ARG A 13 -3.27 3.61 5.48
C ARG A 13 -2.38 3.00 6.56
N CYS A 14 -2.11 3.74 7.62
CA CYS A 14 -1.43 3.26 8.82
C CYS A 14 -2.47 3.00 9.93
N ALA A 15 -2.60 1.74 10.35
CA ALA A 15 -3.43 1.36 11.48
C ALA A 15 -2.82 1.90 12.79
N PRO A 16 -3.64 2.34 13.76
CA PRO A 16 -3.15 2.73 15.08
C PRO A 16 -2.38 1.61 15.78
N TYR A 17 -1.51 2.00 16.71
CA TYR A 17 -0.79 1.03 17.52
C TYR A 17 -1.76 0.26 18.44
N ALA A 18 -1.52 -1.03 18.56
CA ALA A 18 -2.06 -1.91 19.58
C ALA A 18 -1.04 -3.03 19.86
N LEU A 19 -1.11 -3.64 21.04
CA LEU A 19 -0.18 -4.70 21.43
C LEU A 19 -0.22 -5.86 20.41
N PHE A 20 0.94 -6.39 20.03
CA PHE A 20 1.03 -7.51 19.10
C PHE A 20 0.25 -8.73 19.63
N GLY A 21 -0.40 -9.47 18.73
CA GLY A 21 -1.22 -10.63 19.09
C GLY A 21 -2.57 -10.30 19.75
N SER A 22 -2.95 -9.02 19.86
CA SER A 22 -4.26 -8.62 20.40
C SER A 22 -5.36 -8.56 19.34
N GLN A 23 -6.61 -8.80 19.75
CA GLN A 23 -7.80 -8.61 18.91
C GLN A 23 -7.90 -7.15 18.43
N THR A 24 -7.58 -6.18 19.28
CA THR A 24 -7.59 -4.76 18.94
C THR A 24 -6.70 -4.43 17.74
N LEU A 25 -5.50 -5.04 17.67
CA LEU A 25 -4.62 -4.86 16.51
C LEU A 25 -5.26 -5.42 15.23
N SER A 26 -5.90 -6.59 15.32
CA SER A 26 -6.63 -7.18 14.20
C SER A 26 -7.78 -6.29 13.73
N ASP A 27 -8.55 -5.72 14.65
CA ASP A 27 -9.68 -4.84 14.31
C ASP A 27 -9.20 -3.56 13.60
N TYR A 28 -8.12 -2.95 14.10
CA TYR A 28 -7.49 -1.78 13.45
C TYR A 28 -6.93 -2.10 12.07
N ALA A 29 -6.27 -3.24 11.91
CA ALA A 29 -5.76 -3.69 10.62
C ALA A 29 -6.90 -3.91 9.62
N LEU A 30 -8.01 -4.54 10.03
CA LEU A 30 -9.18 -4.77 9.17
C LEU A 30 -9.76 -3.45 8.66
N VAL A 31 -9.90 -2.43 9.51
CA VAL A 31 -10.36 -1.10 9.10
C VAL A 31 -9.38 -0.47 8.09
N ALA A 32 -8.07 -0.55 8.35
CA ALA A 32 -7.04 -0.03 7.45
C ALA A 32 -6.94 -0.79 6.12
N LEU A 33 -7.45 -2.03 6.05
CA LEU A 33 -7.48 -2.87 4.85
C LEU A 33 -8.79 -2.79 4.05
N GLN A 34 -9.84 -2.13 4.55
CA GLN A 34 -11.12 -2.01 3.81
C GLN A 34 -10.94 -1.39 2.40
N GLY A 35 -11.13 -2.19 1.36
CA GLY A 35 -10.90 -1.75 -0.04
C GLY A 35 -9.44 -1.44 -0.35
N ARG A 36 -8.49 -2.08 0.35
CA ARG A 36 -7.05 -2.01 0.12
C ARG A 36 -6.45 -3.41 0.15
N LYS A 37 -5.30 -3.56 -0.50
CA LYS A 37 -4.47 -4.77 -0.44
C LYS A 37 -3.27 -4.62 0.50
N ALA A 38 -3.02 -3.43 1.04
CA ALA A 38 -1.94 -3.23 2.00
C ALA A 38 -2.29 -2.15 3.03
N CYS A 39 -1.76 -2.32 4.24
CA CYS A 39 -1.75 -1.28 5.27
C CYS A 39 -0.45 -1.35 6.09
N LEU A 40 -0.04 -0.21 6.65
CA LEU A 40 1.00 -0.15 7.68
C LEU A 40 0.36 -0.39 9.06
N LEU A 41 1.18 -0.85 10.00
CA LEU A 41 0.85 -0.99 11.41
C LEU A 41 1.83 -0.09 12.20
N ALA A 42 1.30 0.91 12.91
CA ALA A 42 2.13 1.85 13.65
C ALA A 42 3.10 1.13 14.59
N ASN A 43 4.40 1.44 14.46
CA ASN A 43 5.51 0.86 15.24
C ASN A 43 5.63 -0.68 15.16
N HIS A 44 5.17 -1.30 14.07
CA HIS A 44 5.18 -2.76 13.92
C HIS A 44 5.67 -3.21 12.54
N GLY A 45 5.00 -2.81 11.46
CA GLY A 45 5.31 -3.31 10.12
C GLY A 45 4.18 -3.06 9.12
N MET A 46 3.90 -4.03 8.26
CA MET A 46 2.82 -3.96 7.27
C MET A 46 2.07 -5.28 7.15
N ILE A 47 0.84 -5.22 6.65
CA ILE A 47 0.06 -6.37 6.19
C ILE A 47 -0.23 -6.17 4.72
N VAL A 48 -0.01 -7.23 3.92
CA VAL A 48 -0.30 -7.25 2.49
C VAL A 48 -1.16 -8.47 2.16
N LEU A 49 -2.15 -8.26 1.29
CA LEU A 49 -3.10 -9.24 0.81
C LEU A 49 -2.85 -9.49 -0.69
N GLY A 50 -2.77 -10.76 -1.08
CA GLY A 50 -2.75 -11.21 -2.47
C GLY A 50 -3.70 -12.39 -2.65
N ARG A 51 -4.05 -12.71 -3.89
CA ARG A 51 -4.88 -13.90 -4.21
C ARG A 51 -4.13 -15.21 -3.92
N ASP A 52 -2.81 -15.15 -3.93
CA ASP A 52 -1.88 -16.23 -3.68
C ASP A 52 -0.60 -15.66 -3.03
N LEU A 53 0.28 -16.54 -2.54
CA LEU A 53 1.52 -16.14 -1.87
C LEU A 53 2.47 -15.36 -2.79
N LYS A 54 2.49 -15.68 -4.09
CA LYS A 54 3.37 -15.04 -5.08
C LYS A 54 2.98 -13.58 -5.26
N GLU A 55 1.68 -13.31 -5.45
CA GLU A 55 1.16 -11.94 -5.53
C GLU A 55 1.37 -11.18 -4.21
N ALA A 56 1.05 -11.80 -3.06
CA ALA A 56 1.20 -11.15 -1.76
C ALA A 56 2.67 -10.74 -1.49
N PHE A 57 3.61 -11.62 -1.82
CA PHE A 57 5.04 -11.34 -1.66
C PHE A 57 5.51 -10.22 -2.60
N ALA A 58 5.16 -10.30 -3.87
CA ALA A 58 5.57 -9.28 -4.83
C ALA A 58 4.97 -7.90 -4.51
N LEU A 59 3.70 -7.85 -4.07
CA LEU A 59 3.08 -6.63 -3.58
C LEU A 59 3.73 -6.11 -2.29
N THR A 60 4.21 -6.99 -1.40
CA THR A 60 4.98 -6.60 -0.21
C THR A 60 6.26 -5.87 -0.60
N VAL A 61 7.01 -6.39 -1.57
CA VAL A 61 8.24 -5.75 -2.06
C VAL A 61 7.94 -4.38 -2.68
N GLU A 62 6.87 -4.27 -3.47
CA GLU A 62 6.49 -2.98 -4.06
C GLU A 62 6.05 -1.96 -3.00
N VAL A 63 5.29 -2.38 -1.98
CA VAL A 63 4.88 -1.49 -0.88
C VAL A 63 6.10 -1.00 -0.09
N GLU A 64 7.08 -1.87 0.19
CA GLU A 64 8.34 -1.46 0.84
C GLU A 64 9.10 -0.44 -0.01
N ASN A 65 9.27 -0.71 -1.32
CA ASN A 65 9.91 0.21 -2.26
C ASN A 65 9.22 1.59 -2.30
N LEU A 66 7.89 1.62 -2.29
CA LEU A 66 7.12 2.87 -2.20
C LEU A 66 7.36 3.61 -0.88
N CYS A 67 7.44 2.88 0.25
CA CYS A 67 7.74 3.46 1.55
C CYS A 67 9.15 4.05 1.59
N GLU A 68 10.15 3.35 1.05
CA GLU A 68 11.53 3.81 0.95
C GLU A 68 11.65 5.08 0.10
N GLN A 69 11.01 5.10 -1.09
CA GLN A 69 10.97 6.28 -1.95
C GLN A 69 10.34 7.48 -1.24
N TYR A 70 9.20 7.26 -0.57
CA TYR A 70 8.52 8.33 0.15
C TYR A 70 9.36 8.85 1.33
N TRP A 71 9.97 7.95 2.11
CA TRP A 71 10.85 8.33 3.22
C TRP A 71 12.05 9.15 2.74
N ARG A 72 12.68 8.76 1.62
CA ARG A 72 13.78 9.52 1.00
C ARG A 72 13.32 10.89 0.49
N LEU A 73 12.14 10.96 -0.14
CA LEU A 73 11.55 12.22 -0.57
C LEU A 73 11.32 13.17 0.62
N LEU A 74 10.82 12.66 1.75
CA LEU A 74 10.64 13.48 2.95
C LEU A 74 11.95 14.07 3.49
N GLN A 75 13.11 13.48 3.19
CA GLN A 75 14.41 14.06 3.57
C GLN A 75 14.77 15.30 2.75
N THR A 76 14.16 15.52 1.58
CA THR A 76 14.44 16.68 0.73
C THR A 76 13.61 17.91 1.09
N GLY A 77 12.52 17.74 1.85
CA GLY A 77 11.59 18.82 2.21
C GLY A 77 10.62 19.22 1.10
N GLU A 78 10.65 18.55 -0.05
CA GLU A 78 9.75 18.79 -1.17
C GLU A 78 8.88 17.56 -1.42
N GLU A 79 7.56 17.73 -1.50
CA GLU A 79 6.64 16.66 -1.86
C GLU A 79 6.01 16.92 -3.24
N HIS A 80 6.23 16.00 -4.18
CA HIS A 80 5.59 16.02 -5.49
C HIS A 80 4.73 14.77 -5.66
N LEU A 81 3.54 14.82 -5.05
CA LEU A 81 2.56 13.73 -5.11
C LEU A 81 1.64 13.87 -6.33
N LEU A 82 1.18 12.74 -6.85
CA LEU A 82 0.14 12.73 -7.87
C LEU A 82 -1.17 13.21 -7.25
N THR A 83 -1.85 14.10 -7.96
CA THR A 83 -3.18 14.57 -7.58
C THR A 83 -4.21 13.45 -7.72
N GLU A 84 -5.35 13.62 -7.06
CA GLU A 84 -6.50 12.71 -7.22
C GLU A 84 -6.98 12.61 -8.67
N ALA A 85 -6.85 13.67 -9.46
CA ALA A 85 -7.18 13.63 -10.89
C ALA A 85 -6.22 12.73 -11.67
N GLN A 86 -4.92 12.87 -11.46
CA GLN A 86 -3.90 12.03 -12.09
C GLN A 86 -4.04 10.56 -11.64
N MET A 87 -4.34 10.31 -10.36
CA MET A 87 -4.58 8.94 -9.89
C MET A 87 -5.84 8.32 -10.52
N ARG A 88 -6.89 9.09 -10.82
CA ARG A 88 -8.04 8.59 -11.59
C ARG A 88 -7.65 8.15 -13.00
N GLU A 89 -6.77 8.90 -13.67
CA GLU A 89 -6.24 8.51 -14.98
C GLU A 89 -5.43 7.22 -14.90
N VAL A 90 -4.59 7.08 -13.87
CA VAL A 90 -3.86 5.83 -13.57
C VAL A 90 -4.85 4.68 -13.40
N PHE A 91 -5.88 4.82 -12.56
CA PHE A 91 -6.87 3.75 -12.35
C PHE A 91 -7.63 3.38 -13.64
N ALA A 92 -7.90 4.33 -14.52
CA ALA A 92 -8.52 4.06 -15.81
C ALA A 92 -7.63 3.17 -16.69
N GLN A 93 -6.31 3.43 -16.72
CA GLN A 93 -5.34 2.62 -17.46
C GLN A 93 -5.11 1.24 -16.81
N PHE A 94 -5.12 1.17 -15.48
CA PHE A 94 -4.90 -0.06 -14.72
C PHE A 94 -5.96 -1.14 -14.95
N LYS A 95 -7.20 -0.76 -15.28
CA LYS A 95 -8.29 -1.72 -15.59
C LYS A 95 -7.99 -2.61 -16.80
N GLY A 96 -7.08 -2.21 -17.69
CA GLY A 96 -6.61 -3.03 -18.83
C GLY A 96 -5.33 -3.83 -18.55
N TYR A 97 -4.68 -3.63 -17.40
CA TYR A 97 -3.33 -4.08 -17.10
C TYR A 97 -3.26 -5.39 -16.28
N GLY A 98 -4.35 -6.15 -16.21
CA GLY A 98 -4.65 -7.18 -15.21
C GLY A 98 -3.77 -8.44 -15.15
N ASN A 99 -2.74 -8.58 -15.99
CA ASN A 99 -1.82 -9.73 -16.00
C ASN A 99 -0.37 -9.27 -15.84
N TRP A 100 0.01 -8.81 -14.64
CA TRP A 100 1.42 -8.74 -14.27
C TRP A 100 1.87 -10.12 -13.81
N GLU A 101 2.66 -10.81 -14.63
CA GLU A 101 3.49 -11.89 -14.13
C GLU A 101 4.63 -11.27 -13.34
N TRP A 102 4.57 -11.40 -12.02
CA TRP A 102 5.72 -11.13 -11.16
C TRP A 102 6.81 -12.13 -11.55
N SER A 103 7.79 -11.70 -12.36
CA SER A 103 8.90 -12.54 -12.85
C SER A 103 9.89 -12.81 -11.74
#